data_AF-A0A0K8Q3R9-F1
#
_entry.id   AF-A0A0K8Q3R9-F1
#
_cell.length_a   1.000
_cell.length_b   1.000
_cell.length_c   1.000
_cell.angle_alpha   90.00
_cell.angle_beta   90.00
_cell.angle_gamma   90.00
#
_symmetry.space_group_name_H-M   'P 1'
#
loop_
_entity.id
_entity.type
_entity.pdbx_description
1 polymer ?
#
loop_
_entity_poly.entity_id
_entity_poly.type
_entity_poly.pdbx_seq_one_letter_code
_entity_poly.pdbx_strand_id
1 'polypeptide(L)'
;MTTTAAHTNANHAAAPKRPFPGVPRRRRKTNHSTVLTIAVWACVAYFILPLLWLFIASTKSNSDLFSTFGYGLGHTFELFGNIAALFTKDGGIYWTWMLNTLLYAGVSAVGAAFFATAAGYAFAKYRFPGDTTLFYSILGAIMIPTTALALPTYLLFANAGLTNTPSGHHPALTSEPVRRLPHARLLRRCSRHEPHGAARIDGAGEFRIFFQVGLRSSARELSPYFCSPSSPPGTTTFCR
;
A
#
# COMPACT_ATOMS: atom_id res chain seq x y z
N MET A 1 -46.20 21.19 70.82
CA MET A 1 -45.90 22.37 69.99
C MET A 1 -44.41 22.37 69.70
N THR A 2 -44.06 22.39 68.40
CA THR A 2 -42.80 22.85 67.79
C THR A 2 -41.48 22.23 68.29
N THR A 3 -40.97 21.20 67.61
CA THR A 3 -39.91 21.24 66.55
C THR A 3 -38.55 21.73 67.04
N THR A 4 -37.52 20.88 66.98
CA THR A 4 -36.17 21.23 66.49
C THR A 4 -35.45 19.96 66.03
N ALA A 5 -34.90 20.03 64.82
CA ALA A 5 -34.32 18.95 64.05
C ALA A 5 -32.92 18.57 64.54
N ALA A 6 -32.59 17.28 64.47
CA ALA A 6 -31.23 16.78 64.47
C ALA A 6 -31.01 15.99 63.17
N HIS A 7 -30.74 16.70 62.08
CA HIS A 7 -30.19 16.09 60.87
C HIS A 7 -28.68 15.92 61.07
N THR A 8 -28.29 14.73 61.52
CA THR A 8 -26.89 14.33 61.69
C THR A 8 -26.21 14.28 60.32
N ASN A 9 -25.18 15.11 60.14
CA ASN A 9 -24.26 15.07 59.01
C ASN A 9 -23.64 13.67 58.85
N ALA A 10 -24.07 12.93 57.83
CA ALA A 10 -23.39 11.72 57.40
C ALA A 10 -22.13 12.13 56.60
N ASN A 11 -21.03 12.38 57.32
CA ASN A 11 -19.70 12.35 56.75
C ASN A 11 -19.43 10.92 56.24
N HIS A 12 -19.75 10.65 54.98
CA HIS A 12 -19.23 9.49 54.28
C HIS A 12 -17.72 9.67 54.12
N ALA A 13 -16.98 9.22 55.13
CA ALA A 13 -15.55 9.02 55.05
C ALA A 13 -15.26 8.08 53.88
N ALA A 14 -14.79 8.66 52.77
CA ALA A 14 -14.34 7.93 51.61
C ALA A 14 -13.23 6.96 52.03
N ALA A 15 -13.51 5.66 51.90
CA ALA A 15 -12.53 4.62 52.16
C ALA A 15 -11.26 4.89 51.33
N PRO A 16 -10.04 4.77 51.91
CA PRO A 16 -8.82 5.00 51.17
C PRO A 16 -8.71 4.00 50.02
N LYS A 17 -8.78 4.49 48.77
CA LYS A 17 -8.50 3.70 47.57
C LYS A 17 -7.09 3.14 47.72
N ARG A 18 -6.95 1.84 48.00
CA ARG A 18 -5.66 1.15 47.98
C ARG A 18 -5.01 1.41 46.62
N PRO A 19 -3.75 1.85 46.55
CA PRO A 19 -3.06 1.96 45.28
C PRO A 19 -3.00 0.56 44.67
N PHE A 20 -3.57 0.37 43.48
CA PHE A 20 -3.37 -0.87 42.75
C PHE A 20 -1.86 -1.09 42.61
N PRO A 21 -1.32 -2.28 42.96
CA PRO A 21 0.08 -2.58 42.75
C PRO A 21 0.38 -2.39 41.26
N GLY A 22 1.22 -1.41 40.94
CA GLY A 22 1.58 -1.10 39.56
C GLY A 22 2.20 -2.34 38.93
N VAL A 23 1.57 -2.85 37.85
CA VAL A 23 2.14 -3.94 37.06
C VAL A 23 3.55 -3.51 36.62
N PRO A 24 4.61 -4.27 36.93
CA PRO A 24 5.96 -3.88 36.56
C PRO A 24 6.03 -3.76 35.04
N ARG A 25 6.19 -2.53 34.54
CA ARG A 25 6.47 -2.26 33.13
C ARG A 25 7.82 -2.87 32.81
N ARG A 26 7.82 -4.12 32.35
CA ARG A 26 9.01 -4.79 31.81
C ARG A 26 9.46 -3.98 30.61
N ARG A 27 10.46 -3.09 30.79
CA ARG A 27 11.17 -2.43 29.69
C ARG A 27 11.70 -3.54 28.80
N ARG A 28 11.06 -3.77 27.66
CA ARG A 28 11.54 -4.69 26.63
C ARG A 28 12.86 -4.10 26.13
N LYS A 29 13.99 -4.57 26.65
CA LYS A 29 15.29 -4.31 26.05
C LYS A 29 15.23 -4.91 24.65
N THR A 30 15.22 -4.06 23.62
CA THR A 30 15.41 -4.49 22.25
C THR A 30 16.87 -4.92 22.16
N ASN A 31 17.12 -6.21 22.35
CA ASN A 31 18.43 -6.77 22.07
C ASN A 31 18.62 -6.70 20.56
N HIS A 32 19.29 -5.64 20.09
CA HIS A 32 19.73 -5.53 18.71
C HIS A 32 20.73 -6.66 18.46
N SER A 33 20.31 -7.68 17.73
CA SER A 33 21.20 -8.76 17.34
C SER A 33 22.16 -8.22 16.29
N THR A 34 23.44 -8.09 16.63
CA THR A 34 24.51 -7.67 15.69
C THR A 34 24.51 -8.54 14.44
N VAL A 35 24.18 -9.83 14.57
CA VAL A 35 24.04 -10.77 13.46
C VAL A 35 22.91 -10.36 12.52
N LEU A 36 21.76 -9.97 13.04
CA LEU A 36 20.64 -9.49 12.24
C LEU A 36 21.00 -8.17 11.53
N THR A 37 21.71 -7.27 12.21
CA THR A 37 22.18 -6.01 11.61
C THR A 37 23.15 -6.28 10.45
N ILE A 38 24.12 -7.18 10.62
CA ILE A 38 25.07 -7.57 9.56
C ILE A 38 24.33 -8.22 8.39
N ALA A 39 23.37 -9.12 8.67
CA ALA A 39 22.57 -9.76 7.63
C ALA A 39 21.75 -8.74 6.81
N VAL A 40 21.15 -7.74 7.47
CA VAL A 40 20.44 -6.65 6.78
C VAL A 40 21.40 -5.83 5.92
N TRP A 41 22.58 -5.49 6.41
CA TRP A 41 23.59 -4.77 5.61
C TRP A 41 24.09 -5.58 4.41
N ALA A 42 24.29 -6.89 4.56
CA ALA A 42 24.64 -7.77 3.46
C ALA A 42 23.54 -7.82 2.39
N CYS A 43 22.27 -7.88 2.79
CA CYS A 43 21.13 -7.78 1.88
C CYS A 43 21.13 -6.43 1.13
N VAL A 44 21.33 -5.32 1.85
CA VAL A 44 21.41 -3.99 1.23
C VAL A 44 22.54 -3.92 0.21
N ALA A 45 23.73 -4.41 0.55
CA ALA A 45 24.86 -4.44 -0.37
C ALA A 45 24.55 -5.27 -1.63
N TYR A 46 23.89 -6.42 -1.47
CA TYR A 46 23.46 -7.26 -2.60
C TYR A 46 22.52 -6.51 -3.56
N PHE A 47 21.55 -5.75 -3.05
CA PHE A 47 20.65 -4.94 -3.89
C PHE A 47 21.35 -3.74 -4.56
N ILE A 48 22.44 -3.23 -3.99
CA ILE A 48 23.22 -2.14 -4.56
C ILE A 48 24.07 -2.61 -5.75
N LEU A 49 24.52 -3.87 -5.77
CA LEU A 49 25.36 -4.41 -6.85
C LEU A 49 24.79 -4.17 -8.27
N PRO A 50 23.53 -4.52 -8.60
CA PRO A 50 22.98 -4.26 -9.94
C PRO A 50 22.83 -2.77 -10.26
N LEU A 51 22.59 -1.92 -9.25
CA LEU A 51 22.50 -0.47 -9.44
C LEU A 51 23.88 0.12 -9.74
N LEU A 52 24.90 -0.35 -9.05
CA LEU A 52 26.30 0.05 -9.28
C LEU A 52 26.76 -0.41 -10.66
N TRP A 53 26.40 -1.63 -11.06
CA TRP A 53 26.65 -2.10 -12.41
C TRP A 53 25.97 -1.23 -13.46
N LEU A 54 24.69 -0.88 -13.28
CA LEU A 54 23.95 -0.01 -14.21
C LEU A 54 24.61 1.37 -14.33
N PHE A 55 25.07 1.94 -13.21
CA PHE A 55 25.77 3.22 -13.21
C PHE A 55 27.08 3.16 -14.01
N ILE A 56 27.89 2.12 -13.80
CA ILE A 56 29.14 1.91 -14.55
C ILE A 56 28.86 1.59 -16.02
N ALA A 57 27.83 0.81 -16.32
CA ALA A 57 27.43 0.52 -17.70
C ALA A 57 27.02 1.79 -18.46
N SER A 58 26.36 2.73 -17.78
CA SER A 58 25.97 4.02 -18.38
C SER A 58 27.16 4.90 -18.77
N THR A 59 28.35 4.69 -18.21
CA THR A 59 29.56 5.45 -18.54
C THR A 59 30.35 4.85 -19.69
N LYS A 60 30.00 3.64 -20.16
CA LYS A 60 30.72 2.89 -21.19
C LYS A 60 30.14 3.10 -22.59
N SER A 61 30.97 2.91 -23.61
CA SER A 61 30.53 2.74 -25.00
C SER A 61 29.95 1.34 -25.25
N ASN A 62 29.22 1.14 -26.35
CA ASN A 62 28.64 -0.17 -26.69
C ASN A 62 29.69 -1.29 -26.81
N SER A 63 30.90 -0.98 -27.28
CA SER A 63 32.00 -1.95 -27.35
C SER A 63 32.56 -2.27 -25.97
N ASP A 64 32.70 -1.27 -25.10
CA ASP A 64 33.26 -1.41 -23.74
C ASP A 64 32.35 -2.23 -22.81
N LEU A 65 31.06 -2.33 -23.12
CA LEU A 65 30.11 -3.20 -22.42
C LEU A 65 30.44 -4.68 -22.55
N PHE A 66 31.01 -5.11 -23.69
CA PHE A 66 31.30 -6.52 -23.98
C PHE A 66 32.78 -6.87 -23.87
N SER A 67 33.69 -5.88 -23.93
CA SER A 67 35.14 -6.10 -23.89
C SER A 67 35.75 -5.97 -22.50
N THR A 68 35.11 -5.24 -21.58
CA THR A 68 35.67 -4.89 -20.27
C THR A 68 34.95 -5.61 -19.13
N PHE A 69 35.65 -5.82 -17.99
CA PHE A 69 35.04 -6.35 -16.77
C PHE A 69 33.77 -5.59 -16.37
N GLY A 70 32.72 -6.31 -15.97
CA GLY A 70 31.38 -5.75 -15.75
C GLY A 70 31.34 -4.58 -14.75
N TYR A 71 32.12 -4.65 -13.67
CA TYR A 71 32.24 -3.59 -12.66
C TYR A 71 33.49 -2.70 -12.84
N GLY A 72 34.28 -2.94 -13.89
CA GLY A 72 35.40 -2.07 -14.24
C GLY A 72 34.94 -0.89 -15.08
N LEU A 73 35.63 0.24 -15.03
CA LEU A 73 35.40 1.35 -15.97
C LEU A 73 35.82 0.93 -17.39
N GLY A 74 35.12 1.43 -18.40
CA GLY A 74 35.50 1.23 -19.81
C GLY A 74 36.78 1.97 -20.16
N HIS A 75 37.28 1.73 -21.37
CA HIS A 75 38.42 2.49 -21.91
C HIS A 75 38.05 3.96 -22.15
N THR A 76 36.77 4.23 -22.38
CA THR A 76 36.21 5.56 -22.64
C THR A 76 35.14 5.92 -21.61
N PHE A 77 35.02 7.23 -21.31
CA PHE A 77 33.97 7.76 -20.43
C PHE A 77 32.95 8.55 -21.27
N GLU A 78 31.80 7.93 -21.56
CA GLU A 78 30.79 8.46 -22.49
C GLU A 78 29.44 8.78 -21.82
N LEU A 79 29.41 9.00 -20.50
CA LEU A 79 28.18 9.19 -19.73
C LEU A 79 27.23 10.25 -20.34
N PHE A 80 27.75 11.45 -20.59
CA PHE A 80 26.94 12.56 -21.11
C PHE A 80 26.51 12.33 -22.55
N GLY A 81 27.35 11.68 -23.36
CA GLY A 81 27.03 11.31 -24.74
C GLY A 81 25.91 10.28 -24.79
N ASN A 82 25.95 9.26 -23.92
CA ASN A 82 24.92 8.25 -23.78
C ASN A 82 23.57 8.85 -23.33
N ILE A 83 23.59 9.76 -22.36
CA ILE A 83 22.38 10.47 -21.91
C ILE A 83 21.82 11.35 -23.03
N ALA A 84 22.66 12.12 -23.71
CA ALA A 84 22.21 12.96 -24.82
C ALA A 84 21.62 12.11 -25.96
N ALA A 85 22.30 11.02 -26.33
CA ALA A 85 21.84 10.09 -27.35
C ALA A 85 20.49 9.46 -27.00
N LEU A 86 20.23 9.15 -25.73
CA LEU A 86 18.94 8.62 -25.28
C LEU A 86 17.78 9.57 -25.61
N PHE A 87 17.98 10.88 -25.45
CA PHE A 87 16.94 11.89 -25.66
C PHE A 87 16.88 12.44 -27.09
N THR A 88 17.91 12.27 -27.90
CA THR A 88 17.95 12.75 -29.30
C THR A 88 17.71 11.65 -30.32
N LYS A 89 17.88 10.38 -29.93
CA LYS A 89 17.68 9.22 -30.81
C LYS A 89 16.27 9.19 -31.39
N ASP A 90 16.20 8.92 -32.71
CA ASP A 90 14.97 8.82 -33.49
C ASP A 90 14.01 10.01 -33.30
N GLY A 91 14.57 11.23 -33.27
CA GLY A 91 13.80 12.46 -33.08
C GLY A 91 13.29 12.68 -31.65
N GLY A 92 13.90 12.01 -30.66
CA GLY A 92 13.50 12.09 -29.26
C GLY A 92 12.28 11.24 -28.91
N ILE A 93 12.08 10.12 -29.62
CA ILE A 93 10.97 9.18 -29.38
C ILE A 93 10.89 8.70 -27.93
N TYR A 94 12.03 8.68 -27.23
CA TYR A 94 12.13 8.34 -25.81
C TYR A 94 11.21 9.19 -24.92
N TRP A 95 11.02 10.48 -25.25
CA TRP A 95 10.06 11.34 -24.53
C TRP A 95 8.63 10.83 -24.63
N THR A 96 8.25 10.35 -25.81
CA THR A 96 6.91 9.79 -26.05
C THR A 96 6.74 8.50 -25.26
N TRP A 97 7.75 7.63 -25.23
CA TRP A 97 7.71 6.41 -24.42
C TRP A 97 7.62 6.71 -22.93
N MET A 98 8.40 7.66 -22.43
CA MET A 98 8.38 8.09 -21.03
C MET A 98 6.98 8.62 -20.64
N LEU A 99 6.41 9.51 -21.46
CA LEU A 99 5.09 10.08 -21.20
C LEU A 99 3.99 9.03 -21.27
N ASN A 100 4.06 8.11 -22.24
CA ASN A 100 3.14 6.98 -22.34
C ASN A 100 3.21 6.11 -21.08
N THR A 101 4.41 5.71 -20.66
CA THR A 101 4.59 4.91 -19.44
C THR A 101 4.06 5.64 -18.20
N LEU A 102 4.35 6.93 -18.05
CA LEU A 102 3.88 7.72 -16.92
C LEU A 102 2.35 7.84 -16.90
N LEU A 103 1.74 8.09 -18.06
CA LEU A 103 0.29 8.17 -18.21
C LEU A 103 -0.36 6.83 -17.88
N TYR A 104 0.11 5.74 -18.48
CA TYR A 104 -0.46 4.41 -18.26
C TYR A 104 -0.25 3.92 -16.82
N ALA A 105 0.94 4.09 -16.26
CA ALA A 105 1.22 3.73 -14.86
C ALA A 105 0.42 4.58 -13.88
N GLY A 106 0.31 5.89 -14.12
CA GLY A 106 -0.44 6.81 -13.26
C GLY A 106 -1.94 6.53 -13.28
N VAL A 107 -2.53 6.47 -14.48
CA VAL A 107 -3.96 6.19 -14.65
C VAL A 107 -4.32 4.81 -14.10
N SER A 108 -3.45 3.81 -14.29
CA SER A 108 -3.65 2.46 -13.72
C SER A 108 -3.47 2.38 -12.22
N ALA A 109 -2.48 3.06 -11.65
CA ALA A 109 -2.30 3.12 -10.22
C ALA A 109 -3.53 3.74 -9.55
N VAL A 110 -3.97 4.91 -10.03
CA VAL A 110 -5.11 5.65 -9.47
C VAL A 110 -6.41 4.90 -9.67
N GLY A 111 -6.71 4.46 -10.90
CA GLY A 111 -7.93 3.73 -11.21
C GLY A 111 -8.05 2.43 -10.41
N ALA A 112 -6.99 1.62 -10.39
CA ALA A 112 -7.02 0.37 -9.66
C ALA A 112 -7.02 0.58 -8.14
N ALA A 113 -6.39 1.63 -7.59
CA ALA A 113 -6.50 1.97 -6.18
C ALA A 113 -7.93 2.39 -5.81
N PHE A 114 -8.57 3.21 -6.64
CA PHE A 114 -9.96 3.63 -6.46
C PHE A 114 -10.92 2.45 -6.48
N PHE A 115 -10.86 1.58 -7.49
CA PHE A 115 -11.73 0.42 -7.57
C PHE A 115 -11.43 -0.62 -6.48
N ALA A 116 -10.16 -0.84 -6.12
CA ALA A 116 -9.80 -1.76 -5.04
C ALA A 116 -10.29 -1.26 -3.68
N THR A 117 -10.21 0.05 -3.41
CA THR A 117 -10.74 0.64 -2.16
C THR A 117 -12.27 0.63 -2.14
N ALA A 118 -12.94 0.95 -3.25
CA ALA A 118 -14.39 0.89 -3.37
C ALA A 118 -14.94 -0.54 -3.17
N ALA A 119 -14.37 -1.53 -3.87
CA ALA A 119 -14.75 -2.93 -3.70
C ALA A 119 -14.36 -3.45 -2.31
N GLY A 120 -13.18 -3.05 -1.82
CA GLY A 120 -12.71 -3.30 -0.46
C GLY A 120 -13.68 -2.80 0.60
N TYR A 121 -14.23 -1.60 0.44
CA TYR A 121 -15.26 -1.03 1.30
C TYR A 121 -16.59 -1.77 1.17
N ALA A 122 -17.01 -2.09 -0.06
CA ALA A 122 -18.29 -2.75 -0.32
C ALA A 122 -18.39 -4.10 0.39
N PHE A 123 -17.37 -4.95 0.26
CA PHE A 123 -17.36 -6.22 0.98
C PHE A 123 -17.31 -6.04 2.52
N ALA A 124 -16.96 -4.83 3.03
CA ALA A 124 -16.59 -4.53 4.43
C ALA A 124 -17.80 -4.19 5.21
N LYS A 125 -18.56 -3.31 4.59
CA LYS A 125 -19.75 -2.78 5.18
C LYS A 125 -20.95 -3.64 4.84
N TYR A 126 -21.00 -4.21 3.63
CA TYR A 126 -22.15 -4.98 3.18
C TYR A 126 -21.95 -6.48 3.34
N ARG A 127 -22.89 -7.10 4.04
CA ARG A 127 -23.11 -8.55 4.06
C ARG A 127 -24.24 -8.85 3.08
N PHE A 128 -23.89 -9.46 1.96
CA PHE A 128 -24.85 -9.88 0.95
C PHE A 128 -24.75 -11.40 0.74
N PRO A 129 -25.85 -12.07 0.37
CA PRO A 129 -25.80 -13.50 0.09
C PRO A 129 -24.85 -13.77 -1.09
N GLY A 130 -23.87 -14.68 -0.88
CA GLY A 130 -22.85 -15.02 -1.88
C GLY A 130 -21.53 -14.24 -1.77
N ASP A 131 -21.33 -13.42 -0.73
CA ASP A 131 -20.08 -12.69 -0.50
C ASP A 131 -18.85 -13.60 -0.53
N THR A 132 -18.95 -14.78 0.08
CA THR A 132 -17.85 -15.74 0.24
C THR A 132 -17.50 -16.42 -1.08
N THR A 133 -18.51 -16.81 -1.87
CA THR A 133 -18.31 -17.37 -3.22
C THR A 133 -17.65 -16.36 -4.14
N LEU A 134 -18.11 -15.11 -4.15
CA LEU A 134 -17.52 -14.05 -4.97
C LEU A 134 -16.05 -13.82 -4.61
N PHE A 135 -15.70 -13.88 -3.33
CA PHE A 135 -14.32 -13.74 -2.89
C PHE A 135 -13.42 -14.89 -3.34
N TYR A 136 -13.87 -16.14 -3.21
CA TYR A 136 -13.10 -17.28 -3.70
C TYR A 136 -12.97 -17.28 -5.23
N SER A 137 -13.99 -16.82 -5.96
CA SER A 137 -13.90 -16.66 -7.42
C SER A 137 -12.81 -15.67 -7.83
N ILE A 138 -12.66 -14.57 -7.08
CA ILE A 138 -11.63 -13.55 -7.32
C ILE A 138 -10.24 -14.10 -6.98
N LEU A 139 -10.11 -14.84 -5.88
CA LEU A 139 -8.86 -15.56 -5.57
C LEU A 139 -8.48 -16.56 -6.67
N GLY A 140 -9.47 -17.29 -7.20
CA GLY A 140 -9.27 -18.21 -8.34
C GLY A 140 -8.81 -17.48 -9.60
N ALA A 141 -9.42 -16.34 -9.92
CA ALA A 141 -9.03 -15.52 -11.07
C ALA A 141 -7.59 -15.00 -10.97
N ILE A 142 -7.11 -14.70 -9.76
CA ILE A 142 -5.72 -14.24 -9.53
C ILE A 142 -4.69 -15.36 -9.74
N MET A 143 -5.10 -16.63 -9.60
CA MET A 143 -4.21 -17.77 -9.82
C MET A 143 -3.91 -18.01 -11.31
N ILE A 144 -4.68 -17.41 -12.22
CA ILE A 144 -4.42 -17.51 -13.65
C ILE A 144 -3.17 -16.67 -13.97
N PRO A 145 -2.12 -17.29 -14.55
CA PRO A 145 -0.91 -16.56 -14.90
C PRO A 145 -1.20 -15.50 -15.96
N THR A 146 -0.68 -14.30 -15.77
CA THR A 146 -0.89 -13.16 -16.68
C THR A 146 -0.40 -13.45 -18.10
N THR A 147 0.62 -14.29 -18.24
CA THR A 147 1.16 -14.73 -19.53
C THR A 147 0.16 -15.56 -20.34
N ALA A 148 -0.65 -16.39 -19.70
CA ALA A 148 -1.69 -17.17 -20.39
C ALA A 148 -2.85 -16.29 -20.87
N LEU A 149 -3.10 -15.17 -20.20
CA LEU A 149 -4.14 -14.20 -20.59
C LEU A 149 -3.69 -13.25 -21.71
N ALA A 150 -2.38 -13.15 -21.99
CA ALA A 150 -1.87 -12.21 -22.97
C ALA A 150 -2.46 -12.42 -24.38
N LEU A 151 -2.52 -13.67 -24.84
CA LEU A 151 -3.03 -14.01 -26.17
C LEU A 151 -4.55 -13.77 -26.31
N PRO A 152 -5.43 -14.28 -25.43
CA PRO A 152 -6.86 -14.02 -25.54
C PRO A 152 -7.19 -12.52 -25.39
N THR A 153 -6.49 -11.80 -24.51
CA THR A 153 -6.66 -10.35 -24.39
C THR A 153 -6.21 -9.61 -25.65
N TYR A 154 -5.11 -10.03 -26.28
CA TYR A 154 -4.69 -9.48 -27.57
C TYR A 154 -5.75 -9.69 -28.66
N LEU A 155 -6.30 -10.90 -28.78
CA LEU A 155 -7.35 -11.20 -29.77
C LEU A 155 -8.61 -10.37 -29.54
N LEU A 156 -9.00 -10.14 -28.27
CA LEU A 156 -10.13 -9.28 -27.93
C LEU A 156 -9.91 -7.84 -28.42
N PHE A 157 -8.72 -7.27 -28.19
CA PHE A 157 -8.38 -5.93 -28.66
C PHE A 157 -8.22 -5.84 -30.17
N ALA A 158 -7.69 -6.89 -30.80
CA ALA A 158 -7.54 -6.98 -32.25
C ALA A 158 -8.91 -6.99 -32.94
N ASN A 159 -9.83 -7.81 -32.46
CA ASN A 159 -11.20 -7.85 -32.97
C ASN A 159 -11.95 -6.53 -32.72
N ALA A 160 -11.64 -5.82 -31.64
CA ALA A 160 -12.20 -4.50 -31.35
C ALA A 160 -11.55 -3.36 -32.15
N GLY A 161 -10.53 -3.63 -32.98
CA GLY A 161 -9.78 -2.60 -33.71
C GLY A 161 -8.99 -1.65 -32.82
N LEU A 162 -8.76 -2.03 -31.56
CA LEU A 162 -8.06 -1.22 -30.55
C LEU A 162 -6.55 -1.54 -30.49
N THR A 163 -6.07 -2.44 -31.33
CA THR A 163 -4.64 -2.76 -31.43
C THR A 163 -3.83 -1.54 -31.88
N ASN A 164 -2.66 -1.34 -31.26
CA ASN A 164 -1.74 -0.24 -31.57
C ASN A 164 -2.32 1.18 -31.40
N THR A 165 -3.42 1.34 -30.65
CA THR A 165 -3.96 2.67 -30.30
C THR A 165 -3.65 3.03 -28.84
N PRO A 166 -3.33 4.30 -28.52
CA PRO A 166 -3.16 4.75 -27.12
C PRO A 166 -4.41 4.49 -26.24
N SER A 167 -5.59 4.52 -26.86
CA SER A 167 -6.88 4.19 -26.23
C SER A 167 -7.04 2.70 -25.93
N GLY A 168 -6.44 1.81 -26.72
CA GLY A 168 -6.56 0.36 -26.57
C GLY A 168 -5.85 -0.24 -25.37
N HIS A 169 -4.90 0.49 -24.77
CA HIS A 169 -4.22 0.05 -23.54
C HIS A 169 -5.06 0.32 -22.27
N HIS A 170 -6.00 1.28 -22.32
CA HIS A 170 -6.80 1.67 -21.16
C HIS A 170 -7.67 0.55 -20.55
N PRO A 171 -8.17 -0.46 -21.29
CA PRO A 171 -9.00 -1.48 -20.62
C PRO A 171 -8.19 -2.46 -19.76
N ALA A 172 -6.85 -2.49 -19.87
CA ALA A 172 -5.99 -3.24 -18.96
C ALA A 172 -6.07 -2.74 -17.50
N LEU A 173 -6.61 -1.54 -17.28
CA LEU A 173 -6.92 -0.97 -15.97
C LEU A 173 -7.88 -1.84 -15.13
N THR A 174 -8.67 -2.71 -15.77
CA THR A 174 -9.74 -3.48 -15.11
C THR A 174 -9.25 -4.73 -14.36
N SER A 175 -8.11 -5.31 -14.73
CA SER A 175 -7.61 -6.56 -14.12
C SER A 175 -6.86 -6.33 -12.80
N GLU A 176 -6.19 -5.18 -12.69
CA GLU A 176 -5.42 -4.77 -11.52
C GLU A 176 -6.24 -4.60 -10.21
N PRO A 177 -7.42 -3.95 -10.21
CA PRO A 177 -8.22 -3.81 -8.98
C PRO A 177 -8.74 -5.15 -8.45
N VAL A 178 -9.05 -6.11 -9.34
CA VAL A 178 -9.45 -7.47 -8.96
C VAL A 178 -8.34 -8.16 -8.17
N ARG A 179 -7.08 -8.01 -8.60
CA ARG A 179 -5.91 -8.59 -7.91
C ARG A 179 -5.68 -8.01 -6.52
N ARG A 180 -5.98 -6.73 -6.32
CA ARG A 180 -5.76 -6.05 -5.02
C ARG A 180 -6.88 -6.24 -4.01
N LEU A 181 -8.06 -6.67 -4.46
CA LEU A 181 -9.24 -6.82 -3.62
C LEU A 181 -9.09 -7.80 -2.43
N PRO A 182 -8.35 -8.92 -2.53
CA PRO A 182 -8.17 -9.82 -1.38
C PRO A 182 -7.43 -9.18 -0.21
N HIS A 183 -6.47 -8.31 -0.48
CA HIS A 183 -5.76 -7.55 0.54
C HIS A 183 -6.71 -6.65 1.33
N ALA A 184 -7.66 -6.00 0.64
CA ALA A 184 -8.65 -5.13 1.27
C ALA A 184 -9.64 -5.89 2.19
N ARG A 185 -9.93 -7.17 1.91
CA ARG A 185 -10.71 -8.02 2.84
C ARG A 185 -9.93 -8.41 4.09
N LEU A 186 -8.63 -8.65 3.97
CA LEU A 186 -7.79 -9.06 5.09
C LEU A 186 -7.66 -7.92 6.13
N LEU A 187 -7.58 -6.68 5.67
CA LEU A 187 -7.43 -5.49 6.50
C LEU A 187 -8.65 -5.18 7.41
N ARG A 188 -9.88 -5.65 7.10
CA ARG A 188 -11.02 -5.45 8.05
C ARG A 188 -10.79 -6.13 9.38
N ARG A 189 -10.00 -7.20 9.41
CA ARG A 189 -9.76 -7.91 10.67
C ARG A 189 -8.95 -7.05 11.66
N CYS A 190 -8.27 -6.01 11.16
CA CYS A 190 -7.43 -5.11 11.95
C CYS A 190 -8.15 -3.82 12.35
N SER A 191 -9.14 -3.35 11.59
CA SER A 191 -9.88 -2.12 11.89
C SER A 191 -11.05 -2.39 12.86
N ARG A 192 -10.78 -2.37 14.17
CA ARG A 192 -11.79 -2.64 15.21
C ARG A 192 -12.57 -1.41 15.69
N HIS A 193 -12.24 -0.21 15.20
CA HIS A 193 -12.88 1.04 15.60
C HIS A 193 -13.14 1.94 14.39
N GLU A 194 -14.35 1.87 13.85
CA GLU A 194 -14.74 2.65 12.68
C GLU A 194 -15.74 3.77 13.06
N PRO A 195 -15.41 5.06 12.84
CA PRO A 195 -16.33 6.20 13.05
C PRO A 195 -17.52 6.23 12.07
N HIS A 196 -17.59 5.27 11.14
CA HIS A 196 -18.61 5.15 10.11
C HIS A 196 -20.04 4.98 10.66
N GLY A 197 -20.19 4.39 11.85
CA GLY A 197 -21.50 4.29 12.52
C GLY A 197 -22.03 5.66 12.97
N ALA A 198 -21.15 6.53 13.47
CA ALA A 198 -21.49 7.89 13.88
C ALA A 198 -21.89 8.74 12.66
N ALA A 199 -21.14 8.65 11.55
CA ALA A 199 -21.46 9.39 10.33
C ALA A 199 -22.84 9.06 9.73
N ARG A 200 -23.35 7.83 9.92
CA ARG A 200 -24.72 7.46 9.52
C ARG A 200 -25.77 8.05 10.46
N ILE A 201 -25.48 8.14 11.75
CA ILE A 201 -26.35 8.80 12.74
C ILE A 201 -26.42 10.31 12.44
N ASP A 202 -25.33 10.89 11.92
CA ASP A 202 -25.25 12.28 11.44
C ASP A 202 -25.87 12.50 10.04
N GLY A 203 -26.55 11.50 9.46
CA GLY A 203 -27.27 11.62 8.19
C GLY A 203 -26.40 11.67 6.93
N ALA A 204 -25.10 11.34 7.01
CA ALA A 204 -24.25 11.30 5.82
C ALA A 204 -24.63 10.09 4.92
N GLY A 205 -24.84 10.37 3.63
CA GLY A 205 -25.03 9.31 2.63
C GLY A 205 -23.77 8.46 2.43
N GLU A 206 -23.94 7.20 2.02
CA GLU A 206 -22.82 6.24 1.98
C GLU A 206 -21.68 6.66 1.05
N PHE A 207 -21.99 7.33 -0.06
CA PHE A 207 -20.98 7.87 -0.97
C PHE A 207 -20.09 8.92 -0.29
N ARG A 208 -20.69 9.79 0.53
CA ARG A 208 -19.96 10.80 1.31
C ARG A 208 -19.09 10.15 2.39
N ILE A 209 -19.61 9.10 3.04
CA ILE A 209 -18.87 8.31 4.03
C ILE A 209 -17.64 7.64 3.39
N PHE A 210 -17.81 7.05 2.20
CA PHE A 210 -16.70 6.44 1.45
C PHE A 210 -15.59 7.44 1.14
N PHE A 211 -15.91 8.61 0.57
CA PHE A 211 -14.89 9.60 0.20
C PHE A 211 -14.26 10.33 1.39
N GLN A 212 -15.05 10.69 2.41
CA GLN A 212 -14.55 11.52 3.53
C GLN A 212 -13.89 10.70 4.65
N VAL A 213 -14.37 9.48 4.90
CA VAL A 213 -13.93 8.66 6.03
C VAL A 213 -13.14 7.45 5.52
N GLY A 214 -13.65 6.71 4.54
CA GLY A 214 -12.99 5.52 3.99
C GLY A 214 -11.69 5.84 3.26
N LEU A 215 -11.78 6.61 2.16
CA LEU A 215 -10.63 6.93 1.30
C LEU A 215 -9.54 7.70 2.06
N ARG A 216 -9.94 8.64 2.93
CA ARG A 216 -9.03 9.44 3.75
C ARG A 216 -8.31 8.62 4.82
N SER A 217 -8.96 7.63 5.41
CA SER A 217 -8.32 6.76 6.40
C SER A 217 -7.37 5.75 5.76
N SER A 218 -7.72 5.18 4.59
CA SER A 218 -6.83 4.31 3.82
C SER A 218 -5.57 5.03 3.31
N ALA A 219 -5.67 6.30 2.91
CA ALA A 219 -4.50 7.10 2.56
C ALA A 219 -3.52 7.28 3.74
N ARG A 220 -4.01 7.22 4.98
CA ARG A 220 -3.22 7.37 6.20
C ARG A 220 -2.52 6.07 6.62
N GLU A 221 -3.07 4.90 6.26
CA GLU A 221 -2.45 3.59 6.46
C GLU A 221 -1.20 3.34 5.59
N LEU A 222 -1.00 4.09 4.50
CA LEU A 222 0.26 4.07 3.73
C LEU A 222 1.44 4.75 4.46
N SER A 223 1.21 5.38 5.61
CA SER A 223 2.28 5.91 6.44
C SER A 223 3.02 4.75 7.14
N PRO A 224 4.35 4.62 7.02
CA PRO A 224 5.13 3.51 7.61
C PRO A 224 5.07 3.44 9.15
N TYR A 225 4.39 4.38 9.80
CA TYR A 225 4.23 4.44 11.25
C TYR A 225 2.99 3.74 11.78
N PHE A 226 2.06 3.26 10.93
CA PHE A 226 0.74 2.84 11.43
C PHE A 226 0.68 1.43 12.02
N CYS A 227 1.71 0.59 11.84
CA CYS A 227 1.73 -0.74 12.44
C CYS A 227 3.10 -1.07 13.04
N SER A 228 3.40 -0.50 14.23
CA SER A 228 4.33 -1.16 15.13
C SER A 228 3.55 -2.23 15.93
N PRO A 229 3.81 -3.53 15.75
CA PRO A 229 3.08 -4.63 16.40
C PRO A 229 3.42 -4.80 17.89
N SER A 230 3.81 -3.71 18.57
CA SER A 230 4.33 -3.75 19.93
C SER A 230 3.31 -3.43 21.03
N SER A 231 2.04 -3.20 20.69
CA SER A 231 1.00 -2.90 21.68
C SER A 231 0.47 -4.18 22.37
N PRO A 232 0.58 -4.30 23.70
CA PRO A 232 0.05 -5.45 24.45
C PRO A 232 -1.49 -5.45 24.47
N PRO A 233 -2.12 -6.63 24.66
CA PRO A 233 -3.57 -6.75 24.71
C PRO A 233 -4.13 -5.97 25.90
N GLY A 234 -5.02 -5.02 25.63
CA GLY A 234 -5.79 -4.30 26.67
C GLY A 234 -5.53 -2.80 26.80
N THR A 235 -4.63 -2.21 25.99
CA THR A 235 -4.52 -0.74 25.93
C THR A 235 -5.34 -0.22 24.76
N THR A 236 -6.42 0.51 25.05
CA THR A 236 -7.11 1.39 24.10
C THR A 236 -6.18 2.53 23.74
N THR A 237 -5.16 2.23 22.94
CA THR A 237 -4.30 3.27 22.37
C THR A 237 -5.10 3.95 21.27
N PHE A 238 -5.58 5.15 21.59
CA PHE A 238 -6.11 6.11 20.63
C PHE A 238 -5.09 6.26 19.50
N CYS A 239 -5.39 5.66 18.34
CA CYS A 239 -4.77 6.05 17.08
C CYS A 239 -5.20 7.50 16.83
N ARG A 240 -4.27 8.45 16.95
CA ARG A 240 -4.52 9.84 16.54
C ARG A 240 -4.45 9.98 15.04
#